data_AF-A0A1W9ZC55-F1
#
_entry.id   AF-A0A1W9ZC55-F1
#
_cell.length_a   1.000
_cell.length_b   1.000
_cell.length_c   1.000
_cell.angle_alpha   90.00
_cell.angle_beta   90.00
_cell.angle_gamma   90.00
#
_symmetry.space_group_name_H-M   'P 1'
#
loop_
_entity.id
_entity.type
_entity.pdbx_description
1 polymer ?
#
loop_
_entity_poly.entity_id
_entity_poly.type
_entity_poly.pdbx_seq_one_letter_code
_entity_poly.pdbx_strand_id
1 'polypeptide(L)'
;MLIYGIYLYRKAERAGELTRPRTMSVVVLFILVDAALNYVAWGIDLFPSHDTALGLTWWSGLGRTLDAAYYVSYNTTHLGGTAFVSEKALQVGCVLMLFPMRIAGAWALLQFRKWGHQVVIVTSWGYILVWVVWLTQLAMGWDQRMAHSLYGWFGYLTLCVLGFLGAFVTLPYLYSLDTRNWR
;
A
#
# COMPACT_ATOMS: atom_id res chain seq x y z
N MET A 1 17.99 -14.65 14.30
CA MET A 1 16.85 -14.05 15.04
C MET A 1 15.49 -14.63 14.63
N LEU A 2 15.15 -14.66 13.33
CA LEU A 2 13.90 -15.28 12.82
C LEU A 2 13.68 -16.74 13.27
N ILE A 3 14.71 -17.57 13.18
CA ILE A 3 14.64 -19.01 13.54
C ILE A 3 14.37 -19.21 15.04
N TYR A 4 14.99 -18.38 15.89
CA TYR A 4 14.80 -18.43 17.35
C TYR A 4 13.40 -17.94 17.74
N GLY A 5 12.88 -16.92 17.04
CA GLY A 5 11.49 -16.48 17.17
C GLY A 5 10.49 -17.60 16.79
N ILE A 6 10.73 -18.30 15.67
CA ILE A 6 9.92 -19.45 15.24
C ILE A 6 9.94 -20.59 16.28
N TYR A 7 11.08 -20.82 16.93
CA TYR A 7 11.23 -21.84 17.97
C TYR A 7 10.44 -21.51 19.25
N LEU A 8 10.65 -20.32 19.83
CA LEU A 8 9.89 -19.86 21.02
C LEU A 8 8.39 -19.89 20.77
N TYR A 9 8.01 -19.57 19.54
CA TYR A 9 6.64 -19.55 19.10
C TYR A 9 6.00 -20.93 18.95
N ARG A 10 6.71 -21.91 18.38
CA ARG A 10 6.25 -23.31 18.34
C ARG A 10 6.09 -23.90 19.75
N LYS A 11 6.91 -23.45 20.70
CA LYS A 11 6.81 -23.84 22.11
C LYS A 11 5.52 -23.32 22.75
N ALA A 12 5.17 -22.05 22.53
CA ALA A 12 3.93 -21.44 23.02
C ALA A 12 2.66 -22.04 22.39
N GLU A 13 2.72 -22.45 21.11
CA GLU A 13 1.60 -23.13 20.43
C GLU A 13 1.27 -24.48 21.08
N ARG A 14 2.31 -25.26 21.37
CA ARG A 14 2.16 -26.57 22.03
C ARG A 14 1.67 -26.45 23.47
N ALA A 15 1.93 -25.32 24.12
CA ALA A 15 1.43 -25.03 25.45
C ALA A 15 -0.07 -24.62 25.47
N GLY A 16 -0.72 -24.50 24.30
CA GLY A 16 -2.11 -24.06 24.22
C GLY A 16 -2.32 -22.58 24.56
N GLU A 17 -1.24 -21.81 24.69
CA GLU A 17 -1.27 -20.38 25.06
C GLU A 17 -1.60 -19.45 23.87
N LEU A 18 -1.67 -19.99 22.65
CA LEU A 18 -1.82 -19.20 21.42
C LEU A 18 -3.28 -19.16 20.91
N THR A 19 -3.97 -18.06 21.17
CA THR A 19 -5.21 -17.66 20.48
C THR A 19 -4.91 -17.15 19.06
N ARG A 20 -4.89 -18.01 18.05
CA ARG A 20 -4.73 -17.64 16.61
C ARG A 20 -3.59 -16.66 16.20
N PRO A 21 -2.40 -16.55 16.85
CA PRO A 21 -1.49 -15.42 16.57
C PRO A 21 -0.71 -15.56 15.25
N ARG A 22 -0.70 -16.74 14.61
CA ARG A 22 0.01 -16.99 13.33
C ARG A 22 -0.55 -16.11 12.24
N THR A 23 -1.86 -16.24 12.06
CA THR A 23 -2.58 -15.54 11.02
C THR A 23 -2.54 -14.04 11.26
N MET A 24 -2.61 -13.60 12.54
CA MET A 24 -2.56 -12.18 12.86
C MET A 24 -1.20 -11.58 12.51
N SER A 25 -0.10 -12.17 13.00
CA SER A 25 1.24 -11.64 12.70
C SER A 25 1.53 -11.64 11.20
N VAL A 26 1.11 -12.67 10.46
CA VAL A 26 1.30 -12.73 8.99
C VAL A 26 0.48 -11.66 8.28
N VAL A 27 -0.80 -11.51 8.65
CA VAL A 27 -1.69 -10.50 8.05
C VAL A 27 -1.19 -9.09 8.35
N VAL A 28 -0.80 -8.82 9.58
CA VAL A 28 -0.33 -7.49 9.98
C VAL A 28 1.04 -7.18 9.37
N LEU A 29 1.93 -8.17 9.25
CA LEU A 29 3.19 -8.01 8.53
C LEU A 29 2.96 -7.72 7.04
N PHE A 30 2.00 -8.40 6.41
CA PHE A 30 1.60 -8.11 5.04
C PHE A 30 1.09 -6.67 4.89
N ILE A 31 0.21 -6.21 5.79
CA ILE A 31 -0.27 -4.81 5.82
C ILE A 31 0.89 -3.82 5.99
N LEU A 32 1.85 -4.12 6.86
CA LEU A 32 3.00 -3.26 7.13
C LEU A 32 3.91 -3.15 5.90
N VAL A 33 4.23 -4.28 5.27
CA VAL A 33 5.07 -4.32 4.06
C VAL A 33 4.38 -3.61 2.90
N ASP A 34 3.10 -3.88 2.68
CA ASP A 34 2.28 -3.21 1.67
C ASP A 34 2.28 -1.69 1.84
N ALA A 35 2.02 -1.20 3.06
CA ALA A 35 2.02 0.23 3.36
C ALA A 35 3.41 0.87 3.20
N ALA A 36 4.48 0.15 3.60
CA ALA A 36 5.85 0.64 3.46
C ALA A 36 6.29 0.71 2.00
N LEU A 37 5.95 -0.28 1.16
CA LEU A 37 6.25 -0.28 -0.26
C LEU A 37 5.53 0.88 -0.97
N ASN A 38 4.25 1.10 -0.66
CA ASN A 38 3.50 2.23 -1.21
C ASN A 38 4.06 3.58 -0.74
N TYR A 39 4.41 3.71 0.55
CA TYR A 39 5.04 4.91 1.08
C TYR A 39 6.36 5.24 0.40
N VAL A 40 7.24 4.25 0.21
CA VAL A 40 8.53 4.46 -0.46
C VAL A 40 8.33 4.76 -1.94
N ALA A 41 7.52 3.97 -2.65
CA ALA A 41 7.27 4.18 -4.07
C ALA A 41 6.73 5.59 -4.30
N TRP A 42 5.56 5.92 -3.75
CA TRP A 42 4.92 7.23 -3.94
C TRP A 42 5.70 8.37 -3.28
N GLY A 43 6.46 8.09 -2.23
CA GLY A 43 7.38 9.06 -1.62
C GLY A 43 8.52 9.45 -2.55
N ILE A 44 9.09 8.50 -3.31
CA ILE A 44 10.14 8.79 -4.29
C ILE A 44 9.64 9.77 -5.35
N ASP A 45 8.38 9.64 -5.77
CA ASP A 45 7.73 10.55 -6.72
C ASP A 45 7.33 11.91 -6.11
N LEU A 46 6.90 11.93 -4.85
CA LEU A 46 6.46 13.16 -4.19
C LEU A 46 7.62 14.06 -3.77
N PHE A 47 8.70 13.48 -3.27
CA PHE A 47 9.86 14.23 -2.78
C PHE A 47 10.86 14.52 -3.92
N PRO A 48 11.83 15.45 -3.74
CA PRO A 48 12.80 15.84 -4.77
C PRO A 48 13.64 14.68 -5.37
N SER A 49 13.53 13.48 -4.81
CA SER A 49 14.03 12.25 -5.41
C SER A 49 13.50 11.96 -6.81
N HIS A 50 12.37 12.56 -7.23
CA HIS A 50 11.80 12.37 -8.56
C HIS A 50 12.70 12.86 -9.70
N ASP A 51 13.60 13.83 -9.45
CA ASP A 51 14.54 14.38 -10.45
C ASP A 51 15.87 13.63 -10.51
N THR A 52 16.06 12.62 -9.67
CA THR A 52 17.25 11.78 -9.75
C THR A 52 17.19 10.86 -10.96
N ALA A 53 18.34 10.46 -11.50
CA ALA A 53 18.41 9.47 -12.59
C ALA A 53 17.69 8.16 -12.22
N LEU A 54 17.72 7.78 -10.93
CA LEU A 54 16.97 6.65 -10.40
C LEU A 54 15.46 6.88 -10.45
N GLY A 55 14.98 8.03 -9.95
CA GLY A 55 13.57 8.41 -9.98
C GLY A 55 13.01 8.44 -11.40
N LEU A 56 13.72 9.10 -12.32
CA LEU A 56 13.35 9.17 -13.74
C LEU A 56 13.30 7.77 -14.38
N THR A 57 14.34 6.96 -14.23
CA THR A 57 14.39 5.63 -14.86
C THR A 57 13.34 4.69 -14.27
N TRP A 58 13.17 4.72 -12.94
CA TRP A 58 12.22 3.87 -12.23
C TRP A 58 10.78 4.22 -12.60
N TRP A 59 10.38 5.48 -12.48
CA TRP A 59 9.01 5.90 -12.68
C TRP A 59 8.60 5.99 -14.14
N SER A 60 9.45 6.52 -15.03
CA SER A 60 9.13 6.52 -16.46
C SER A 60 9.16 5.11 -17.06
N GLY A 61 10.08 4.25 -16.58
CA GLY A 61 10.19 2.85 -17.00
C GLY A 61 9.01 2.00 -16.53
N LEU A 62 8.68 2.03 -15.24
CA LEU A 62 7.52 1.32 -14.69
C LEU A 62 6.20 1.91 -15.19
N GLY A 63 6.12 3.23 -15.29
CA GLY A 63 4.98 3.91 -15.89
C GLY A 63 4.73 3.37 -17.29
N ARG A 64 5.74 3.40 -18.16
CA ARG A 64 5.59 2.93 -19.56
C ARG A 64 5.24 1.46 -19.67
N THR A 65 5.68 0.60 -18.75
CA THR A 65 5.34 -0.83 -18.81
C THR A 65 3.90 -1.09 -18.38
N LEU A 66 3.36 -0.34 -17.42
CA LEU A 66 2.09 -0.67 -16.76
C LEU A 66 0.90 0.13 -17.30
N ASP A 67 0.81 1.43 -17.00
CA ASP A 67 -0.37 2.28 -17.30
C ASP A 67 -0.02 3.62 -17.95
N ALA A 68 1.25 3.85 -18.26
CA ALA A 68 1.85 5.08 -18.78
C ALA A 68 1.59 6.36 -17.96
N ALA A 69 1.01 6.29 -16.76
CA ALA A 69 0.64 7.46 -15.98
C ALA A 69 1.87 8.29 -15.57
N TYR A 70 2.93 7.60 -15.18
CA TYR A 70 4.24 8.17 -14.84
C TYR A 70 5.20 8.22 -16.04
N TYR A 71 4.71 8.00 -17.26
CA TYR A 71 5.48 8.16 -18.50
C TYR A 71 5.07 9.44 -19.24
N VAL A 72 3.77 9.67 -19.38
CA VAL A 72 3.26 10.84 -20.10
C VAL A 72 3.41 12.08 -19.23
N SER A 73 4.25 13.01 -19.67
CA SER A 73 4.48 14.31 -19.01
C SER A 73 4.95 14.17 -17.55
N TYR A 74 5.74 13.14 -17.26
CA TYR A 74 6.37 12.94 -15.95
C TYR A 74 7.28 14.13 -15.59
N ASN A 75 7.19 14.63 -14.36
CA ASN A 75 7.95 15.78 -13.84
C ASN A 75 7.79 17.08 -14.67
N THR A 76 6.66 17.27 -15.35
CA THR A 76 6.35 18.55 -16.01
C THR A 76 5.90 19.64 -15.02
N THR A 77 5.69 19.29 -13.75
CA THR A 77 5.30 20.22 -12.68
C THR A 77 6.32 20.26 -11.55
N HIS A 78 6.29 21.34 -10.76
CA HIS A 78 7.21 21.55 -9.63
C HIS A 78 7.02 20.58 -8.45
N LEU A 79 5.93 19.81 -8.44
CA LEU A 79 5.69 18.76 -7.44
C LEU A 79 6.10 17.36 -7.94
N GLY A 80 6.66 17.26 -9.15
CA GLY A 80 7.01 15.99 -9.78
C GLY A 80 5.80 15.13 -10.17
N GLY A 81 6.05 13.98 -10.79
CA GLY A 81 5.04 12.95 -11.04
C GLY A 81 4.17 13.16 -12.28
N THR A 82 2.97 12.57 -12.25
CA THR A 82 2.08 12.48 -13.41
C THR A 82 1.45 13.84 -13.77
N ALA A 83 1.06 14.02 -15.04
CA ALA A 83 0.29 15.20 -15.46
C ALA A 83 -1.15 15.23 -14.89
N PHE A 84 -1.58 14.17 -14.21
CA PHE A 84 -2.91 14.08 -13.61
C PHE A 84 -2.89 14.70 -12.21
N VAL A 85 -3.21 15.99 -12.12
CA VAL A 85 -3.19 16.78 -10.87
C VAL A 85 -3.96 16.11 -9.73
N SER A 86 -5.09 15.48 -10.03
CA SER A 86 -5.90 14.76 -9.03
C SER A 86 -5.24 13.46 -8.53
N GLU A 87 -4.42 12.77 -9.33
CA GLU A 87 -3.62 11.62 -8.88
C GLU A 87 -2.49 12.10 -7.98
N LYS A 88 -1.89 13.26 -8.31
CA LYS A 88 -0.89 13.88 -7.47
C LYS A 88 -1.46 14.32 -6.12
N ALA A 89 -2.66 14.91 -6.10
CA ALA A 89 -3.34 15.27 -4.86
C ALA A 89 -3.63 14.04 -3.97
N LEU A 90 -4.05 12.94 -4.60
CA LEU A 90 -4.25 11.66 -3.92
C LEU A 90 -2.93 11.14 -3.32
N GLN A 91 -1.84 11.24 -4.07
CA GLN A 91 -0.52 10.83 -3.63
C GLN A 91 -0.04 11.62 -2.42
N VAL A 92 -0.19 12.96 -2.43
CA VAL A 92 0.15 13.83 -1.29
C VAL A 92 -0.59 13.39 -0.03
N GLY A 93 -1.90 13.17 -0.12
CA GLY A 93 -2.70 12.70 1.02
C GLY A 93 -2.26 11.32 1.50
N CYS A 94 -1.88 10.43 0.59
CA CYS A 94 -1.45 9.09 0.97
C CYS A 94 -0.08 9.07 1.65
N VAL A 95 0.91 9.76 1.07
CA VAL A 95 2.28 9.79 1.60
C VAL A 95 2.35 10.54 2.92
N LEU A 96 1.66 11.67 3.06
CA LEU A 96 1.75 12.49 4.28
C LEU A 96 0.83 12.00 5.40
N MET A 97 -0.21 11.23 5.08
CA MET A 97 -1.23 10.85 6.06
C MET A 97 -1.53 9.34 6.05
N LEU A 98 -2.11 8.80 4.97
CA LEU A 98 -2.66 7.43 4.98
C LEU A 98 -1.61 6.35 5.26
N PHE A 99 -0.48 6.37 4.54
CA PHE A 99 0.55 5.34 4.68
C PHE A 99 1.27 5.40 6.04
N PRO A 100 1.70 6.58 6.54
CA PRO A 100 2.28 6.67 7.88
C PRO A 100 1.33 6.20 8.98
N MET A 101 0.04 6.59 8.91
CA MET A 101 -0.97 6.11 9.86
C MET A 101 -1.12 4.59 9.81
N ARG A 102 -1.17 4.02 8.60
CA ARG A 102 -1.28 2.57 8.40
C ARG A 102 -0.06 1.82 8.93
N ILE A 103 1.15 2.32 8.68
CA ILE A 103 2.41 1.76 9.21
C ILE A 103 2.42 1.80 10.74
N ALA A 104 2.13 2.95 11.34
CA ALA A 104 2.09 3.12 12.79
C ALA A 104 1.02 2.24 13.44
N GLY A 105 -0.18 2.18 12.84
CA GLY A 105 -1.27 1.32 13.27
C GLY A 105 -0.93 -0.16 13.18
N ALA A 106 -0.31 -0.61 12.07
CA ALA A 106 0.11 -1.99 11.89
C ALA A 106 1.20 -2.38 12.90
N TRP A 107 2.17 -1.49 13.14
CA TRP A 107 3.19 -1.70 14.16
C TRP A 107 2.60 -1.83 15.57
N ALA A 108 1.62 -0.99 15.91
CA ALA A 108 0.92 -1.07 17.18
C ALA A 108 0.03 -2.32 17.28
N LEU A 109 -0.57 -2.74 16.19
CA LEU A 109 -1.37 -3.96 16.10
C LEU A 109 -0.52 -5.22 16.29
N LEU A 110 0.73 -5.26 15.81
CA LEU A 110 1.69 -6.32 16.13
C LEU A 110 1.96 -6.44 17.64
N GLN A 111 1.80 -5.35 18.38
CA GLN A 111 1.94 -5.32 19.85
C GLN A 111 0.61 -5.52 20.59
N PHE A 112 -0.45 -5.94 19.88
CA PHE A 112 -1.80 -6.12 20.43
C PHE A 112 -2.37 -4.85 21.11
N ARG A 113 -2.11 -3.68 20.52
CA ARG A 113 -2.68 -2.40 20.99
C ARG A 113 -4.05 -2.17 20.34
N LYS A 114 -5.08 -1.85 21.14
CA LYS A 114 -6.45 -1.58 20.67
C LYS A 114 -6.52 -0.45 19.65
N TRP A 115 -5.81 0.64 19.91
CA TRP A 115 -5.78 1.78 18.99
C TRP A 115 -5.16 1.41 17.63
N GLY A 116 -4.16 0.52 17.63
CA GLY A 116 -3.52 0.04 16.40
C GLY A 116 -4.51 -0.69 15.51
N HIS A 117 -5.36 -1.55 16.10
CA HIS A 117 -6.45 -2.23 15.41
C HIS A 117 -7.43 -1.25 14.75
N GLN A 118 -7.88 -0.24 15.52
CA GLN A 118 -8.81 0.77 15.04
C GLN A 118 -8.21 1.57 13.87
N VAL A 119 -6.96 2.01 14.00
CA VAL A 119 -6.24 2.73 12.94
C VAL A 119 -6.08 1.87 11.69
N VAL A 120 -5.75 0.59 11.83
CA VAL A 120 -5.62 -0.32 10.68
C VAL A 120 -6.97 -0.54 9.99
N ILE A 121 -8.09 -0.63 10.73
CA ILE A 121 -9.43 -0.71 10.11
C ILE A 121 -9.73 0.56 9.32
N VAL A 122 -9.57 1.74 9.94
CA VAL A 122 -9.84 3.04 9.29
C VAL A 122 -8.97 3.22 8.05
N THR A 123 -7.67 2.96 8.16
CA THR A 123 -6.75 3.07 7.02
C THR A 123 -6.98 2.01 5.95
N SER A 124 -7.56 0.85 6.27
CA SER A 124 -7.92 -0.15 5.26
C SER A 124 -9.12 0.29 4.42
N TRP A 125 -10.12 0.92 5.04
CA TRP A 125 -11.18 1.61 4.31
C TRP A 125 -10.64 2.80 3.50
N GLY A 126 -9.70 3.56 4.07
CA GLY A 126 -8.98 4.60 3.35
C GLY A 126 -8.27 4.07 2.10
N TYR A 127 -7.62 2.90 2.19
CA TYR A 127 -7.00 2.22 1.05
C TYR A 127 -8.00 1.86 -0.04
N ILE A 128 -9.17 1.33 0.33
CA ILE A 128 -10.24 1.04 -0.63
C ILE A 128 -10.71 2.33 -1.31
N LEU A 129 -10.88 3.42 -0.56
CA LEU A 129 -11.26 4.71 -1.13
C LEU A 129 -10.20 5.24 -2.11
N VAL A 130 -8.92 5.20 -1.72
CA VAL A 130 -7.80 5.58 -2.58
C VAL A 130 -7.81 4.76 -3.87
N TRP A 131 -8.01 3.44 -3.76
CA TRP A 131 -8.09 2.56 -4.91
C TRP A 131 -9.23 2.92 -5.86
N VAL A 132 -10.44 3.16 -5.34
CA VAL A 132 -11.60 3.56 -6.16
C VAL A 132 -11.35 4.90 -6.86
N VAL A 133 -10.81 5.89 -6.15
CA VAL A 133 -10.50 7.19 -6.72
C VAL A 133 -9.42 7.05 -7.80
N TRP A 134 -8.37 6.28 -7.54
CA TRP A 134 -7.30 6.03 -8.50
C TRP A 134 -7.79 5.29 -9.74
N LEU A 135 -8.62 4.26 -9.59
CA LEU A 135 -9.26 3.57 -10.72
C LEU A 135 -10.13 4.50 -11.56
N THR A 136 -10.89 5.38 -10.92
CA THR A 136 -11.75 6.34 -11.62
C THR A 136 -10.90 7.28 -12.47
N GLN A 137 -9.78 7.77 -11.94
CA GLN A 137 -8.86 8.63 -12.70
C GLN A 137 -8.20 7.92 -13.87
N LEU A 138 -7.78 6.67 -13.66
CA LEU A 138 -7.21 5.86 -14.72
C LEU A 138 -8.23 5.64 -15.84
N ALA A 139 -9.48 5.32 -15.49
CA ALA A 139 -10.57 5.18 -16.46
C ALA A 139 -10.88 6.48 -17.22
N MET A 140 -10.82 7.63 -16.56
CA MET A 140 -10.98 8.93 -17.22
C MET A 140 -9.84 9.28 -18.18
N GLY A 141 -8.62 8.80 -17.89
CA GLY A 141 -7.44 8.98 -18.74
C GLY A 141 -7.14 7.80 -19.66
N TRP A 142 -8.11 6.90 -19.88
CA TRP A 142 -7.87 5.56 -20.45
C TRP A 142 -7.15 5.60 -21.80
N ASP A 143 -7.67 6.35 -22.77
CA ASP A 143 -7.14 6.36 -24.14
C ASP A 143 -5.70 6.87 -24.18
N GLN A 144 -5.42 7.95 -23.44
CA GLN A 144 -4.08 8.54 -23.34
C GLN A 144 -3.10 7.58 -22.65
N ARG A 145 -3.53 6.91 -21.58
CA ARG A 145 -2.70 5.98 -20.80
C ARG A 145 -2.39 4.70 -21.58
N MET A 146 -3.42 4.07 -22.13
CA MET A 146 -3.28 2.80 -22.83
C MET A 146 -2.58 2.93 -24.19
N ALA A 147 -2.64 4.10 -24.83
CA ALA A 147 -1.87 4.36 -26.06
C ALA A 147 -0.34 4.30 -25.86
N HIS A 148 0.13 4.52 -24.64
CA HIS A 148 1.57 4.57 -24.32
C HIS A 148 2.05 3.44 -23.40
N SER A 149 1.14 2.58 -22.93
CA SER A 149 1.47 1.41 -22.12
C SER A 149 1.99 0.25 -23.00
N LEU A 150 3.10 -0.37 -22.60
CA LEU A 150 3.66 -1.53 -23.31
C LEU A 150 2.83 -2.80 -23.10
N TYR A 151 2.28 -3.01 -21.91
CA TYR A 151 1.49 -4.21 -21.58
C TYR A 151 -0.02 -3.97 -21.62
N GLY A 152 -0.46 -2.72 -21.88
CA GLY A 152 -1.86 -2.34 -22.06
C GLY A 152 -2.75 -2.92 -20.96
N TRP A 153 -3.76 -3.69 -21.36
CA TRP A 153 -4.70 -4.34 -20.46
C TRP A 153 -4.06 -5.25 -19.39
N PHE A 154 -2.97 -5.95 -19.72
CA PHE A 154 -2.29 -6.83 -18.76
C PHE A 154 -1.47 -6.04 -17.72
N GLY A 155 -0.84 -4.94 -18.15
CA GLY A 155 -0.20 -3.99 -17.23
C GLY A 155 -1.22 -3.36 -16.29
N TYR A 156 -2.36 -2.95 -16.85
CA TYR A 156 -3.52 -2.46 -16.12
C TYR A 156 -4.02 -3.45 -15.06
N LEU A 157 -4.26 -4.73 -15.41
CA LEU A 157 -4.71 -5.76 -14.46
C LEU A 157 -3.74 -5.91 -13.29
N THR A 158 -2.43 -5.87 -13.57
CA THR A 158 -1.40 -6.06 -12.55
C THR A 158 -1.43 -4.92 -11.52
N LEU A 159 -1.54 -3.66 -11.96
CA LEU A 159 -1.67 -2.51 -11.06
C LEU A 159 -3.03 -2.45 -10.35
N CYS A 160 -4.11 -2.65 -11.09
CA CYS A 160 -5.47 -2.45 -10.60
C CYS A 160 -5.91 -3.55 -9.65
N VAL A 161 -5.43 -4.78 -9.82
CA VAL A 161 -5.86 -5.90 -8.98
C VAL A 161 -4.88 -6.11 -7.84
N LEU A 162 -3.57 -6.14 -8.08
CA LEU A 162 -2.63 -6.56 -7.03
C LEU A 162 -2.30 -5.45 -6.02
N GLY A 163 -2.32 -4.17 -6.43
CA GLY A 163 -1.84 -3.06 -5.59
C GLY A 163 -2.69 -2.77 -4.35
N PHE A 164 -3.99 -3.11 -4.36
CA PHE A 164 -4.93 -2.75 -3.28
C PHE A 164 -5.84 -3.90 -2.81
N LEU A 165 -5.75 -5.09 -3.42
CA LEU A 165 -6.45 -6.30 -2.95
C LEU A 165 -6.16 -6.62 -1.49
N GLY A 166 -4.99 -6.21 -1.00
CA GLY A 166 -4.59 -6.38 0.39
C GLY A 166 -5.63 -5.89 1.38
N ALA A 167 -6.27 -4.74 1.13
CA ALA A 167 -7.33 -4.23 2.01
C ALA A 167 -8.57 -5.13 1.99
N PHE A 168 -9.02 -5.57 0.81
CA PHE A 168 -10.19 -6.46 0.66
C PHE A 168 -10.00 -7.82 1.34
N VAL A 169 -8.78 -8.36 1.31
CA VAL A 169 -8.46 -9.64 1.95
C VAL A 169 -8.31 -9.49 3.47
N THR A 170 -7.74 -8.38 3.94
CA THR A 170 -7.41 -8.20 5.35
C THR A 170 -8.56 -7.66 6.19
N LEU A 171 -9.49 -6.90 5.59
CA LEU A 171 -10.64 -6.31 6.30
C LEU A 171 -11.52 -7.33 7.03
N PRO A 172 -12.01 -8.40 6.37
CA PRO A 172 -12.86 -9.39 7.04
C PRO A 172 -12.13 -10.05 8.21
N TYR A 173 -10.83 -10.29 8.05
CA TYR A 173 -10.00 -10.83 9.11
C TYR A 173 -9.92 -9.86 10.30
N LEU A 174 -9.66 -8.57 10.07
CA LEU A 174 -9.58 -7.56 11.12
C LEU A 174 -10.89 -7.45 11.92
N TYR A 175 -12.05 -7.56 11.27
CA TYR A 175 -13.35 -7.56 11.95
C TYR A 175 -13.65 -8.85 12.71
N SER A 176 -12.97 -9.95 12.38
CA SER A 176 -13.12 -11.23 13.09
C SER A 176 -12.32 -11.31 14.40
N LEU A 177 -11.45 -10.33 14.68
CA LEU A 177 -10.59 -10.32 15.85
C LEU A 177 -11.36 -9.88 17.10
N ASP A 178 -11.28 -10.68 18.17
CA ASP A 178 -11.74 -10.25 19.49
C ASP A 178 -10.66 -9.41 20.17
N THR A 179 -10.95 -8.12 20.34
CA THR A 179 -10.02 -7.13 20.91
C THR A 179 -10.33 -6.74 22.36
N ARG A 180 -11.31 -7.39 23.01
CA ARG A 180 -11.76 -7.01 24.37
C ARG A 180 -10.62 -7.00 25.39
N ASN A 181 -9.75 -8.00 25.31
CA ASN A 181 -8.65 -8.22 26.26
C ASN A 181 -7.32 -7.53 25.85
N TRP A 182 -7.33 -6.72 24.79
CA TRP A 182 -6.11 -6.08 24.30
C TRP A 182 -5.77 -4.83 25.12
N ARG A 183 -4.49 -4.43 25.09
CA ARG A 183 -3.97 -3.27 25.82
C ARG A 183 -4.24 -1.95 25.11
#